data_AF-A0A660URS6-F1
#
_entry.id   AF-A0A660URS6-F1
#
_cell.length_a   1.000
_cell.length_b   1.000
_cell.length_c   1.000
_cell.angle_alpha   90.00
_cell.angle_beta   90.00
_cell.angle_gamma   90.00
#
_symmetry.space_group_name_H-M   'P 1'
#
loop_
_entity.id
_entity.type
_entity.pdbx_description
1 polymer ?
#
loop_
_entity_poly.entity_id
_entity_poly.type
_entity_poly.pdbx_seq_one_letter_code
_entity_poly.pdbx_strand_id
1 'polypeptide(L)'
;MVQERISMVKRLLIVIILVSAAWTGGCRPDGSAISAAPSAVTEVPAKVEPSQEAPAQTEPSTLSPATDAPSETADAEPKETGESATGPEQSARIEIQPATASEEPPATSDQESPRIETAVDSDKESPKEPVEEPPATKAQDPPSTEAAAGPEKESAKESGSDEPGKAENGQKPDFEIGAPDLYKKCEYILTTFVDEHGKVDYKNLRRKRSRLIAAARAFANIDNTEYLRWSRNEKIAFWINAYNILTLNLVVENYPIKPLWWKVTYPPNSIIHIPGAWTKKYFDVMGIEYTLREIEREILMAQFKDPRICFTFTYATLGGALLRSEPYYPDKLDEQLDDQVAKFLATPQGLRIDHQEEIVRLGDIFNWYKRDFIEEYGDIKKFRDRPAHIQAYLNCISKYISADNLKYVESKGYEVRFIKYDWRLNEQPNK
;
A
#
# COMPACT_ATOMS: atom_id res chain seq x y z
N MET A 1 -26.62 -10.06 -9.06
CA MET A 1 -26.62 -9.14 -10.23
C MET A 1 -26.01 -7.77 -9.96
N VAL A 2 -26.60 -6.90 -9.12
CA VAL A 2 -26.16 -5.48 -9.02
C VAL A 2 -24.69 -5.33 -8.59
N GLN A 3 -24.29 -5.99 -7.50
CA GLN A 3 -22.91 -5.98 -7.02
C GLN A 3 -21.91 -6.60 -8.03
N GLU A 4 -22.31 -7.61 -8.79
CA GLU A 4 -21.48 -8.17 -9.86
C GLU A 4 -21.32 -7.18 -11.03
N ARG A 5 -22.37 -6.45 -11.40
CA ARG A 5 -22.28 -5.39 -12.42
C ARG A 5 -21.40 -4.23 -11.95
N ILE A 6 -21.47 -3.82 -10.68
CA ILE A 6 -20.56 -2.83 -10.09
C ILE A 6 -19.12 -3.36 -10.10
N SER A 7 -18.88 -4.62 -9.69
CA SER A 7 -17.56 -5.25 -9.74
C SER A 7 -17.01 -5.38 -11.18
N MET A 8 -17.88 -5.69 -12.15
CA MET A 8 -17.52 -5.78 -13.56
C MET A 8 -17.20 -4.40 -14.16
N VAL A 9 -17.95 -3.35 -13.80
CA VAL A 9 -17.65 -1.96 -14.18
C VAL A 9 -16.35 -1.47 -13.53
N LYS A 10 -16.12 -1.75 -12.23
CA LYS A 10 -14.82 -1.50 -11.56
C LYS A 10 -13.67 -2.15 -12.31
N ARG A 11 -13.78 -3.46 -12.60
CA ARG A 11 -12.75 -4.22 -13.32
C ARG A 11 -12.54 -3.67 -14.73
N LEU A 12 -13.60 -3.32 -15.45
CA LEU A 12 -13.52 -2.71 -16.77
C LEU A 12 -12.86 -1.34 -16.74
N LEU A 13 -13.18 -0.49 -15.75
CA LEU A 13 -12.55 0.83 -15.59
C LEU A 13 -11.07 0.71 -15.20
N ILE A 14 -10.73 -0.20 -14.28
CA ILE A 14 -9.34 -0.53 -13.94
C ILE A 14 -8.58 -1.02 -15.20
N VAL A 15 -9.19 -1.88 -16.02
CA VAL A 15 -8.62 -2.32 -17.31
C VAL A 15 -8.47 -1.16 -18.29
N ILE A 16 -9.45 -0.27 -18.40
CA ILE A 16 -9.35 0.93 -19.26
C ILE A 16 -8.22 1.84 -18.79
N ILE A 17 -8.04 2.05 -17.48
CA ILE A 17 -6.94 2.85 -16.93
C ILE A 17 -5.59 2.16 -17.19
N LEU A 18 -5.49 0.85 -16.98
CA LEU A 18 -4.28 0.04 -17.25
C LEU A 18 -3.89 0.07 -18.74
N VAL A 19 -4.84 -0.10 -19.65
CA VAL A 19 -4.62 -0.03 -21.11
C VAL A 19 -4.22 1.40 -21.52
N SER A 20 -4.84 2.42 -20.93
CA SER A 20 -4.47 3.83 -21.17
C SER A 20 -3.05 4.14 -20.69
N ALA A 21 -2.65 3.60 -19.53
CA ALA A 21 -1.28 3.74 -19.04
C ALA A 21 -0.27 3.02 -19.95
N ALA A 22 -0.58 1.77 -20.36
CA ALA A 22 0.28 0.98 -21.24
C ALA A 22 0.55 1.68 -22.59
N TRP A 23 -0.44 2.39 -23.16
CA TRP A 23 -0.26 3.16 -24.40
C TRP A 23 0.65 4.38 -24.29
N THR A 24 1.01 4.82 -23.07
CA THR A 24 1.95 5.94 -22.85
C THR A 24 3.40 5.49 -22.55
N GLY A 25 3.65 4.19 -22.39
CA GLY A 25 4.98 3.62 -22.10
C GLY A 25 5.86 3.44 -23.34
N GLY A 26 6.27 4.54 -23.99
CA GLY A 26 6.72 4.50 -25.40
C GLY A 26 8.08 5.08 -25.78
N CYS A 27 8.91 5.62 -24.88
CA CYS A 27 10.32 5.99 -25.19
C CYS A 27 11.18 6.24 -23.93
N ARG A 28 12.47 5.87 -24.00
CA ARG A 28 13.54 6.53 -23.23
C ARG A 28 14.12 7.71 -24.05
N PRO A 29 14.70 8.74 -23.42
CA PRO A 29 15.25 9.90 -24.12
C PRO A 29 16.55 9.64 -24.91
N ASP A 30 17.01 8.39 -24.99
CA ASP A 30 18.24 7.94 -25.67
C ASP A 30 17.96 7.11 -26.96
N GLY A 31 16.71 6.99 -27.38
CA GLY A 31 16.31 6.48 -28.70
C GLY A 31 16.67 5.01 -29.01
N SER A 32 17.08 4.23 -28.02
CA SER A 32 17.61 2.87 -28.23
C SER A 32 16.50 1.80 -28.22
N ALA A 33 16.40 1.03 -29.30
CA ALA A 33 15.40 -0.03 -29.44
C ALA A 33 15.72 -1.30 -28.64
N ILE A 34 14.70 -1.97 -28.12
CA ILE A 34 14.83 -3.24 -27.38
C ILE A 34 15.05 -4.39 -28.36
N SER A 35 16.28 -4.90 -28.43
CA SER A 35 16.61 -6.11 -29.18
C SER A 35 16.30 -7.36 -28.34
N ALA A 36 15.26 -8.10 -28.72
CA ALA A 36 14.93 -9.40 -28.14
C ALA A 36 15.58 -10.52 -28.96
N ALA A 37 16.61 -11.16 -28.41
CA ALA A 37 17.23 -12.37 -28.98
C ALA A 37 16.75 -13.62 -28.22
N PRO A 38 16.32 -14.70 -28.91
CA PRO A 38 15.87 -15.92 -28.24
C PRO A 38 17.06 -16.79 -27.81
N SER A 39 17.08 -17.20 -26.54
CA SER A 39 18.01 -18.23 -26.06
C SER A 39 17.62 -19.60 -26.61
N ALA A 40 18.57 -20.30 -27.24
CA ALA A 40 18.35 -21.66 -27.75
C ALA A 40 18.34 -22.71 -26.62
N VAL A 41 17.65 -23.82 -26.87
CA VAL A 41 17.66 -25.02 -26.03
C VAL A 41 18.98 -25.78 -26.24
N THR A 42 19.54 -26.34 -25.16
CA THR A 42 20.67 -27.29 -25.20
C THR A 42 20.35 -28.49 -24.31
N GLU A 43 20.72 -29.69 -24.76
CA GLU A 43 20.26 -30.98 -24.23
C GLU A 43 21.05 -31.48 -23.00
N VAL A 44 20.48 -32.47 -22.31
CA VAL A 44 21.08 -33.17 -21.15
C VAL A 44 21.53 -34.58 -21.55
N PRO A 45 22.76 -35.01 -21.17
CA PRO A 45 23.13 -36.42 -21.16
C PRO A 45 23.44 -36.97 -19.75
N ALA A 46 22.54 -37.84 -19.28
CA ALA A 46 22.74 -39.05 -18.48
C ALA A 46 23.97 -39.26 -17.54
N LYS A 47 23.67 -39.33 -16.22
CA LYS A 47 23.83 -40.53 -15.35
C LYS A 47 25.23 -41.20 -15.22
N VAL A 48 25.85 -41.09 -14.04
CA VAL A 48 26.66 -42.15 -13.40
C VAL A 48 26.43 -42.16 -11.87
N GLU A 49 26.22 -43.35 -11.32
CA GLU A 49 26.33 -43.79 -9.91
C GLU A 49 26.73 -45.30 -9.97
N PRO A 50 27.13 -46.01 -8.88
CA PRO A 50 27.14 -45.62 -7.45
C PRO A 50 28.49 -45.89 -6.74
N SER A 51 28.55 -45.71 -5.40
CA SER A 51 29.16 -46.68 -4.45
C SER A 51 28.82 -46.34 -2.99
N GLN A 52 28.96 -47.34 -2.10
CA GLN A 52 28.51 -47.33 -0.69
C GLN A 52 29.67 -47.09 0.28
N GLU A 53 29.41 -46.62 1.51
CA GLU A 53 29.66 -47.40 2.76
C GLU A 53 29.27 -46.65 4.06
N ALA A 54 28.89 -47.43 5.08
CA ALA A 54 28.69 -47.11 6.51
C ALA A 54 28.66 -48.46 7.27
N PRO A 55 28.97 -48.58 8.60
CA PRO A 55 28.00 -48.21 9.65
C PRO A 55 28.62 -47.94 11.08
N ALA A 56 27.80 -48.14 12.13
CA ALA A 56 28.04 -48.08 13.59
C ALA A 56 28.10 -46.66 14.22
N GLN A 57 27.29 -46.22 15.20
CA GLN A 57 26.56 -46.81 16.37
C GLN A 57 27.38 -46.97 17.67
N THR A 58 27.06 -46.19 18.71
CA THR A 58 26.74 -46.67 20.08
C THR A 58 26.24 -45.56 21.03
N GLU A 59 25.26 -45.91 21.89
CA GLU A 59 24.90 -45.30 23.20
C GLU A 59 24.63 -46.49 24.17
N PRO A 60 23.98 -46.36 25.37
CA PRO A 60 23.88 -45.28 26.37
C PRO A 60 24.26 -45.78 27.79
N SER A 61 24.24 -44.90 28.84
CA SER A 61 24.00 -45.20 30.28
C SER A 61 24.49 -44.08 31.23
N THR A 62 24.02 -43.83 32.47
CA THR A 62 22.74 -44.04 33.21
C THR A 62 22.77 -43.22 34.54
N LEU A 63 21.65 -43.23 35.31
CA LEU A 63 21.52 -43.08 36.78
C LEU A 63 21.28 -41.69 37.46
N SER A 64 20.25 -41.70 38.32
CA SER A 64 19.87 -40.76 39.40
C SER A 64 20.00 -41.52 40.77
N PRO A 65 19.29 -41.24 41.89
CA PRO A 65 18.63 -40.03 42.44
C PRO A 65 18.98 -39.74 43.94
N ALA A 66 18.42 -38.67 44.56
CA ALA A 66 18.12 -38.51 46.02
C ALA A 66 17.71 -37.04 46.36
N THR A 67 17.00 -36.64 47.44
CA THR A 67 15.85 -37.16 48.24
C THR A 67 15.23 -35.96 49.03
N ASP A 68 14.09 -36.18 49.70
CA ASP A 68 13.57 -35.52 50.93
C ASP A 68 12.52 -34.39 50.89
N ALA A 69 11.57 -34.53 51.83
CA ALA A 69 10.52 -33.61 52.28
C ALA A 69 10.19 -33.92 53.76
N PRO A 70 9.63 -32.98 54.54
CA PRO A 70 8.31 -33.21 55.18
C PRO A 70 7.42 -31.93 55.15
N SER A 71 6.10 -31.96 54.91
CA SER A 71 4.96 -32.54 55.68
C SER A 71 4.42 -31.64 56.80
N GLU A 72 3.16 -31.18 56.69
CA GLU A 72 2.07 -31.22 57.71
C GLU A 72 0.76 -30.59 57.12
N THR A 73 -0.35 -31.36 56.99
CA THR A 73 -1.58 -31.45 57.86
C THR A 73 -2.55 -30.24 57.79
N ALA A 74 -3.89 -30.36 57.87
CA ALA A 74 -4.84 -31.50 57.72
C ALA A 74 -6.30 -30.97 57.54
N ASP A 75 -7.27 -31.88 57.35
CA ASP A 75 -8.75 -31.73 57.56
C ASP A 75 -9.56 -30.79 56.63
N ALA A 76 -10.85 -31.04 56.33
CA ALA A 76 -11.65 -32.28 56.35
C ALA A 76 -12.93 -32.15 55.45
N GLU A 77 -13.47 -33.29 55.03
CA GLU A 77 -14.75 -33.48 54.30
C GLU A 77 -15.99 -33.47 55.27
N PRO A 78 -17.30 -33.69 54.90
CA PRO A 78 -17.81 -34.46 53.73
C PRO A 78 -19.15 -34.04 53.03
N LYS A 79 -19.38 -34.54 51.80
CA LYS A 79 -20.64 -35.14 51.23
C LYS A 79 -21.97 -34.30 51.14
N GLU A 80 -23.04 -34.60 50.37
CA GLU A 80 -23.47 -35.61 49.34
C GLU A 80 -24.77 -35.10 48.61
N THR A 81 -25.49 -35.68 47.61
CA THR A 81 -25.44 -36.88 46.70
C THR A 81 -26.20 -36.55 45.37
N GLY A 82 -26.10 -37.40 44.32
CA GLY A 82 -27.10 -37.55 43.22
C GLY A 82 -26.69 -36.91 41.87
N GLU A 83 -26.55 -37.59 40.72
CA GLU A 83 -27.34 -38.63 39.99
C GLU A 83 -28.62 -38.12 39.26
N SER A 84 -28.98 -38.57 38.05
CA SER A 84 -28.39 -39.60 37.15
C SER A 84 -28.56 -39.29 35.64
N ALA A 85 -28.09 -40.19 34.77
CA ALA A 85 -27.87 -40.00 33.32
C ALA A 85 -29.09 -40.16 32.40
N THR A 86 -28.98 -39.70 31.13
CA THR A 86 -29.14 -40.54 29.91
C THR A 86 -28.88 -39.75 28.60
N GLY A 87 -28.61 -40.48 27.51
CA GLY A 87 -28.65 -40.04 26.10
C GLY A 87 -29.11 -41.23 25.23
N PRO A 88 -28.82 -41.33 23.92
CA PRO A 88 -28.18 -40.38 22.99
C PRO A 88 -29.05 -40.11 21.72
N GLU A 89 -28.59 -39.31 20.75
CA GLU A 89 -28.96 -39.53 19.33
C GLU A 89 -27.98 -38.89 18.33
N GLN A 90 -28.06 -39.30 17.05
CA GLN A 90 -27.20 -38.85 15.95
C GLN A 90 -27.96 -37.96 14.98
N SER A 91 -27.28 -36.98 14.37
CA SER A 91 -27.76 -36.29 13.17
C SER A 91 -26.59 -35.67 12.40
N ALA A 92 -26.42 -36.07 11.15
CA ALA A 92 -25.40 -35.51 10.27
C ALA A 92 -25.91 -34.21 9.61
N ARG A 93 -25.04 -33.20 9.49
CA ARG A 93 -25.27 -32.06 8.60
C ARG A 93 -23.97 -31.66 7.92
N ILE A 94 -23.94 -31.79 6.61
CA ILE A 94 -22.89 -31.21 5.76
C ILE A 94 -23.21 -29.73 5.63
N GLU A 95 -22.24 -28.86 5.98
CA GLU A 95 -22.35 -27.42 5.81
C GLU A 95 -21.18 -26.92 4.97
N ILE A 96 -21.50 -26.25 3.86
CA ILE A 96 -20.54 -25.88 2.82
C ILE A 96 -19.88 -24.57 3.20
N GLN A 97 -18.56 -24.57 3.38
CA GLN A 97 -17.79 -23.36 3.68
C GLN A 97 -17.68 -22.45 2.44
N PRO A 98 -18.13 -21.18 2.48
CA PRO A 98 -17.73 -20.18 1.50
C PRO A 98 -16.30 -19.69 1.80
N ALA A 99 -15.51 -19.44 0.75
CA ALA A 99 -14.08 -19.14 0.89
C ALA A 99 -13.78 -17.88 1.72
N THR A 100 -12.93 -18.04 2.75
CA THR A 100 -12.49 -16.95 3.63
C THR A 100 -11.34 -16.14 3.03
N ALA A 101 -11.66 -15.11 2.26
CA ALA A 101 -10.69 -14.07 1.91
C ALA A 101 -10.54 -13.08 3.08
N SER A 102 -9.52 -13.23 3.93
CA SER A 102 -9.26 -12.31 5.05
C SER A 102 -7.79 -12.23 5.45
N GLU A 103 -7.03 -11.44 4.71
CA GLU A 103 -5.78 -10.85 5.20
C GLU A 103 -6.05 -9.39 5.63
N GLU A 104 -6.12 -9.16 6.94
CA GLU A 104 -5.65 -7.91 7.55
C GLU A 104 -4.10 -7.95 7.56
N PRO A 105 -3.38 -6.81 7.60
CA PRO A 105 -1.91 -6.83 7.63
C PRO A 105 -1.38 -7.73 8.75
N PRO A 106 -0.35 -8.56 8.49
CA PRO A 106 -0.03 -9.70 9.34
C PRO A 106 0.43 -9.28 10.73
N ALA A 107 -0.13 -9.92 11.76
CA ALA A 107 0.43 -9.87 13.09
C ALA A 107 1.75 -10.64 13.11
N THR A 108 2.83 -9.99 13.57
CA THR A 108 4.16 -10.60 13.70
C THR A 108 4.12 -11.76 14.70
N SER A 109 4.50 -12.96 14.26
CA SER A 109 4.73 -14.14 15.10
C SER A 109 6.10 -14.73 14.78
N ASP A 110 6.83 -15.10 15.82
CA ASP A 110 8.16 -15.71 15.71
C ASP A 110 8.09 -17.22 15.42
N GLN A 111 9.20 -17.74 14.87
CA GLN A 111 9.72 -19.12 14.88
C GLN A 111 8.75 -20.31 15.06
N GLU A 112 8.70 -21.22 14.07
CA GLU A 112 9.51 -22.46 14.04
C GLU A 112 9.04 -23.39 12.89
N SER A 113 9.87 -24.34 12.43
CA SER A 113 9.52 -25.31 11.37
C SER A 113 9.34 -26.73 11.93
N PRO A 114 8.50 -27.57 11.32
CA PRO A 114 9.09 -28.72 10.63
C PRO A 114 8.33 -29.26 9.39
N ARG A 115 9.11 -29.93 8.53
CA ARG A 115 8.77 -31.07 7.63
C ARG A 115 7.54 -30.98 6.71
N ILE A 116 7.83 -31.00 5.41
CA ILE A 116 6.91 -31.42 4.35
C ILE A 116 7.10 -32.93 4.12
N GLU A 117 6.01 -33.70 4.09
CA GLU A 117 5.98 -35.03 3.46
C GLU A 117 5.47 -34.95 2.02
N THR A 118 5.86 -35.90 1.18
CA THR A 118 5.43 -36.04 -0.22
C THR A 118 4.03 -36.70 -0.28
N ALA A 119 3.20 -36.56 -1.31
CA ALA A 119 3.45 -37.03 -2.68
C ALA A 119 2.21 -36.86 -3.60
N VAL A 120 2.36 -37.35 -4.84
CA VAL A 120 1.32 -37.70 -5.85
C VAL A 120 0.58 -36.55 -6.54
N ASP A 121 1.03 -36.27 -7.77
CA ASP A 121 0.24 -35.66 -8.85
C ASP A 121 -0.54 -36.76 -9.61
N SER A 122 -1.66 -36.43 -10.25
CA SER A 122 -2.38 -37.36 -11.14
C SER A 122 -3.35 -36.66 -12.11
N ASP A 123 -3.11 -36.83 -13.41
CA ASP A 123 -3.88 -36.23 -14.50
C ASP A 123 -5.36 -36.68 -14.57
N LYS A 124 -6.23 -35.77 -15.04
CA LYS A 124 -7.25 -36.14 -16.05
C LYS A 124 -7.76 -34.95 -16.87
N GLU A 125 -8.40 -35.28 -17.99
CA GLU A 125 -8.39 -34.48 -19.22
C GLU A 125 -9.80 -34.27 -19.80
N SER A 126 -9.98 -33.16 -20.54
CA SER A 126 -11.05 -32.90 -21.53
C SER A 126 -12.50 -32.74 -21.02
N PRO A 127 -13.45 -32.17 -21.81
CA PRO A 127 -13.32 -31.57 -23.15
C PRO A 127 -13.87 -30.12 -23.29
N LYS A 128 -13.83 -29.59 -24.52
CA LYS A 128 -14.58 -28.40 -25.03
C LYS A 128 -16.07 -28.77 -25.28
N GLU A 129 -17.01 -27.97 -25.80
CA GLU A 129 -17.19 -26.66 -26.49
C GLU A 129 -18.73 -26.34 -26.36
N PRO A 130 -19.44 -25.38 -27.04
CA PRO A 130 -19.03 -24.30 -27.97
C PRO A 130 -19.66 -22.91 -27.68
N VAL A 131 -19.63 -22.03 -28.69
CA VAL A 131 -20.02 -20.60 -28.74
C VAL A 131 -21.48 -20.39 -29.19
N GLU A 132 -22.10 -19.28 -28.78
CA GLU A 132 -23.18 -18.63 -29.55
C GLU A 132 -23.11 -17.08 -29.43
N GLU A 133 -23.31 -16.37 -30.55
CA GLU A 133 -23.38 -14.90 -30.65
C GLU A 133 -24.82 -14.41 -30.93
N PRO A 134 -25.19 -13.19 -30.47
CA PRO A 134 -26.24 -12.38 -31.11
C PRO A 134 -25.68 -11.15 -31.86
N PRO A 135 -26.33 -10.68 -32.94
CA PRO A 135 -25.69 -9.84 -33.97
C PRO A 135 -25.82 -8.32 -33.78
N ALA A 136 -25.00 -7.58 -34.54
CA ALA A 136 -25.06 -6.12 -34.68
C ALA A 136 -25.99 -5.66 -35.83
N THR A 137 -26.57 -4.46 -35.70
CA THR A 137 -27.31 -3.75 -36.77
C THR A 137 -26.84 -2.28 -36.86
N LYS A 138 -27.01 -1.64 -38.03
CA LYS A 138 -26.33 -0.38 -38.43
C LYS A 138 -27.03 0.92 -38.02
N ALA A 139 -26.23 2.00 -38.04
CA ALA A 139 -26.59 3.40 -37.81
C ALA A 139 -27.51 4.03 -38.87
N GLN A 140 -28.09 5.19 -38.54
CA GLN A 140 -28.68 6.17 -39.46
C GLN A 140 -28.59 7.60 -38.89
N ASP A 141 -28.29 8.56 -39.78
CA ASP A 141 -28.21 10.02 -39.65
C ASP A 141 -28.30 10.60 -41.09
N PRO A 142 -28.55 11.92 -41.35
CA PRO A 142 -28.96 13.01 -40.47
C PRO A 142 -30.32 13.63 -40.96
N PRO A 143 -30.61 14.94 -40.80
CA PRO A 143 -30.21 15.93 -41.83
C PRO A 143 -29.72 17.30 -41.30
N SER A 144 -29.27 18.18 -42.21
CA SER A 144 -28.58 19.46 -41.91
C SER A 144 -29.11 20.65 -42.73
N THR A 145 -29.15 21.86 -42.14
CA THR A 145 -29.15 23.23 -42.74
C THR A 145 -29.19 24.26 -41.57
N GLU A 146 -28.82 25.56 -41.63
CA GLU A 146 -28.03 26.47 -42.50
C GLU A 146 -27.60 27.65 -41.57
N ALA A 147 -26.35 28.16 -41.54
CA ALA A 147 -25.60 29.01 -42.50
C ALA A 147 -25.98 30.52 -42.52
N ALA A 148 -25.18 31.40 -41.88
CA ALA A 148 -24.98 32.84 -42.20
C ALA A 148 -23.90 33.52 -41.29
N ALA A 149 -23.40 34.72 -41.61
CA ALA A 149 -22.12 34.92 -42.33
C ALA A 149 -21.60 36.39 -42.27
N GLY A 150 -20.66 36.71 -41.36
CA GLY A 150 -19.75 37.89 -41.40
C GLY A 150 -20.38 39.31 -41.29
N PRO A 151 -19.60 40.40 -41.53
CA PRO A 151 -18.13 40.46 -41.70
C PRO A 151 -17.36 41.67 -41.07
N GLU A 152 -16.01 41.56 -41.05
CA GLU A 152 -14.99 42.58 -41.42
C GLU A 152 -14.37 43.69 -40.51
N LYS A 153 -13.04 43.85 -40.71
CA LYS A 153 -12.09 45.01 -40.64
C LYS A 153 -11.52 45.58 -39.31
N GLU A 154 -10.35 46.28 -39.25
CA GLU A 154 -9.02 46.24 -39.96
C GLU A 154 -8.05 47.34 -39.38
N SER A 155 -6.73 47.30 -39.67
CA SER A 155 -5.64 48.30 -39.37
C SER A 155 -5.07 48.28 -37.92
N ALA A 156 -3.76 48.23 -37.60
CA ALA A 156 -2.50 48.90 -38.07
C ALA A 156 -2.40 50.40 -37.65
N LYS A 157 -1.27 51.03 -37.21
CA LYS A 157 0.21 50.76 -37.14
C LYS A 157 0.86 51.84 -36.16
N GLU A 158 2.16 52.05 -35.79
CA GLU A 158 3.54 51.50 -35.98
C GLU A 158 4.57 52.17 -35.01
N SER A 159 5.68 51.49 -34.58
CA SER A 159 6.96 52.02 -33.99
C SER A 159 6.96 52.69 -32.58
N GLY A 160 8.02 52.69 -31.73
CA GLY A 160 9.37 52.06 -31.76
C GLY A 160 10.32 52.47 -30.58
N SER A 161 11.60 52.07 -30.67
CA SER A 161 12.81 52.40 -29.84
C SER A 161 12.95 52.01 -28.33
N ASP A 162 13.92 51.11 -28.05
CA ASP A 162 15.11 51.18 -27.14
C ASP A 162 15.03 51.87 -25.74
N GLU A 163 15.72 51.45 -24.65
CA GLU A 163 16.77 50.42 -24.42
C GLU A 163 16.61 49.72 -23.01
N PRO A 164 17.60 49.11 -22.31
CA PRO A 164 17.41 47.78 -21.71
C PRO A 164 17.07 47.75 -20.20
N GLY A 165 16.23 46.77 -19.80
CA GLY A 165 15.82 46.56 -18.40
C GLY A 165 15.80 45.10 -17.94
N LYS A 166 16.86 44.67 -17.23
CA LYS A 166 16.91 43.58 -16.23
C LYS A 166 15.92 42.41 -16.41
N ALA A 167 16.29 41.40 -17.21
CA ALA A 167 15.51 40.18 -17.37
C ALA A 167 15.58 39.26 -16.13
N GLU A 168 14.68 39.46 -15.17
CA GLU A 168 14.28 38.39 -14.25
C GLU A 168 13.45 37.36 -15.01
N ASN A 169 14.07 36.26 -15.48
CA ASN A 169 13.36 35.20 -16.17
C ASN A 169 12.57 34.31 -15.19
N GLY A 170 11.55 34.89 -14.58
CA GLY A 170 10.56 34.22 -13.73
C GLY A 170 9.51 33.46 -14.53
N GLN A 171 9.87 32.77 -15.61
CA GLN A 171 8.95 31.94 -16.39
C GLN A 171 8.59 30.67 -15.59
N LYS A 172 7.67 30.81 -14.64
CA LYS A 172 7.00 29.67 -14.03
C LYS A 172 6.27 28.89 -15.15
N PRO A 173 6.38 27.56 -15.21
CA PRO A 173 5.56 26.80 -16.14
C PRO A 173 4.09 26.92 -15.73
N ASP A 174 3.25 27.43 -16.63
CA ASP A 174 1.80 27.51 -16.46
C ASP A 174 1.17 26.13 -16.64
N PHE A 175 1.39 25.26 -15.65
CA PHE A 175 0.72 23.97 -15.55
C PHE A 175 -0.63 24.14 -14.84
N GLU A 176 -1.72 23.94 -15.57
CA GLU A 176 -3.06 23.93 -14.97
C GLU A 176 -3.23 22.69 -14.10
N ILE A 177 -3.38 22.89 -12.78
CA ILE A 177 -3.68 21.82 -11.84
C ILE A 177 -5.13 21.38 -12.07
N GLY A 178 -5.34 20.15 -12.56
CA GLY A 178 -6.67 19.53 -12.69
C GLY A 178 -7.50 19.68 -11.40
N ALA A 179 -8.78 20.06 -11.54
CA ALA A 179 -9.69 20.38 -10.44
C ALA A 179 -9.13 21.31 -9.32
N PRO A 180 -8.80 22.59 -9.59
CA PRO A 180 -8.10 23.46 -8.62
C PRO A 180 -8.90 23.80 -7.34
N ASP A 181 -10.22 23.58 -7.32
CA ASP A 181 -11.07 23.71 -6.13
C ASP A 181 -10.98 22.48 -5.19
N LEU A 182 -10.67 21.29 -5.72
CA LEU A 182 -10.36 20.09 -4.92
C LEU A 182 -9.10 20.33 -4.08
N TYR A 183 -8.03 20.79 -4.74
CA TYR A 183 -6.74 21.03 -4.10
C TYR A 183 -6.84 22.08 -2.99
N LYS A 184 -7.59 23.18 -3.20
CA LYS A 184 -7.85 24.20 -2.16
C LYS A 184 -8.61 23.66 -0.94
N LYS A 185 -9.51 22.68 -1.13
CA LYS A 185 -10.18 22.00 0.00
C LYS A 185 -9.23 21.07 0.75
N CYS A 186 -8.36 20.35 0.04
CA CYS A 186 -7.34 19.50 0.65
C CYS A 186 -6.34 20.35 1.44
N GLU A 187 -5.84 21.43 0.84
CA GLU A 187 -4.92 22.41 1.42
C GLU A 187 -5.49 22.99 2.72
N TYR A 188 -6.74 23.46 2.72
CA TYR A 188 -7.39 23.95 3.94
C TYR A 188 -7.40 22.91 5.07
N ILE A 189 -7.64 21.62 4.77
CA ILE A 189 -7.65 20.56 5.79
C ILE A 189 -6.24 20.26 6.30
N LEU A 190 -5.27 20.08 5.40
CA LEU A 190 -3.92 19.67 5.78
C LEU A 190 -3.18 20.80 6.51
N THR A 191 -3.25 22.03 6.01
CA THR A 191 -2.55 23.19 6.63
C THR A 191 -3.18 23.64 7.95
N THR A 192 -4.49 23.45 8.15
CA THR A 192 -5.17 23.92 9.38
C THR A 192 -5.11 22.90 10.53
N PHE A 193 -5.01 21.59 10.21
CA PHE A 193 -5.20 20.53 11.23
C PHE A 193 -4.03 19.54 11.36
N VAL A 194 -2.98 19.62 10.53
CA VAL A 194 -1.80 18.75 10.61
C VAL A 194 -0.58 19.57 11.04
N ASP A 195 0.21 19.08 12.00
CA ASP A 195 1.45 19.73 12.44
C ASP A 195 2.68 19.29 11.63
N GLU A 196 3.83 19.92 11.88
CA GLU A 196 5.13 19.61 11.26
C GLU A 196 5.65 18.19 11.57
N HIS A 197 5.00 17.46 12.48
CA HIS A 197 5.28 16.07 12.81
C HIS A 197 4.22 15.11 12.24
N GLY A 198 3.36 15.57 11.33
CA GLY A 198 2.31 14.77 10.70
C GLY A 198 1.19 14.32 11.65
N LYS A 199 1.01 15.01 12.78
CA LYS A 199 -0.05 14.71 13.76
C LYS A 199 -1.26 15.62 13.55
N VAL A 200 -2.44 15.07 13.79
CA VAL A 200 -3.72 15.70 13.47
C VAL A 200 -4.46 16.18 14.71
N ASP A 201 -4.95 17.41 14.69
CA ASP A 201 -5.94 17.91 15.66
C ASP A 201 -7.34 17.35 15.33
N TYR A 202 -7.55 16.05 15.58
CA TYR A 202 -8.83 15.39 15.38
C TYR A 202 -9.96 16.03 16.22
N LYS A 203 -9.64 16.63 17.36
CA LYS A 203 -10.55 17.34 18.27
C LYS A 203 -11.19 18.57 17.60
N ASN A 204 -10.40 19.41 16.93
CA ASN A 204 -10.90 20.56 16.19
C ASN A 204 -11.29 20.25 14.74
N LEU A 205 -10.64 19.30 14.07
CA LEU A 205 -11.05 18.82 12.75
C LEU A 205 -12.48 18.25 12.80
N ARG A 206 -12.83 17.47 13.85
CA ARG A 206 -14.20 17.00 14.09
C ARG A 206 -15.20 18.14 14.36
N ARG A 207 -14.79 19.22 15.04
CA ARG A 207 -15.61 20.45 15.20
C ARG A 207 -15.83 21.17 13.86
N LYS A 208 -14.96 20.96 12.87
CA LYS A 208 -15.05 21.52 11.51
C LYS A 208 -15.40 20.46 10.44
N ARG A 209 -15.95 19.31 10.84
CA ARG A 209 -16.24 18.13 9.97
C ARG A 209 -16.98 18.43 8.67
N SER A 210 -17.81 19.48 8.60
CA SER A 210 -18.46 19.89 7.35
C SER A 210 -17.48 20.34 6.26
N ARG A 211 -16.31 20.89 6.63
CA ARG A 211 -15.22 21.20 5.69
C ARG A 211 -14.54 19.93 5.19
N LEU A 212 -14.31 18.95 6.07
CA LEU A 212 -13.71 17.66 5.73
C LEU A 212 -14.62 16.84 4.81
N ILE A 213 -15.92 16.77 5.11
CA ILE A 213 -16.93 16.13 4.26
C ILE A 213 -17.02 16.83 2.89
N ALA A 214 -16.86 18.16 2.83
CA ALA A 214 -16.81 18.91 1.58
C ALA A 214 -15.52 18.65 0.77
N ALA A 215 -14.39 18.36 1.43
CA ALA A 215 -13.17 17.91 0.77
C ALA A 215 -13.32 16.48 0.23
N ALA A 216 -13.79 15.54 1.06
CA ALA A 216 -14.06 14.15 0.67
C ALA A 216 -15.03 14.05 -0.53
N ARG A 217 -16.12 14.82 -0.52
CA ARG A 217 -17.09 14.86 -1.64
C ARG A 217 -16.56 15.50 -2.93
N ALA A 218 -15.47 16.27 -2.88
CA ALA A 218 -14.90 16.83 -4.10
C ALA A 218 -14.22 15.75 -4.95
N PHE A 219 -13.76 14.64 -4.36
CA PHE A 219 -13.24 13.47 -5.09
C PHE A 219 -14.35 12.69 -5.83
N ALA A 220 -15.56 12.63 -5.28
CA ALA A 220 -16.73 12.02 -5.94
C ALA A 220 -17.15 12.77 -7.22
N ASN A 221 -16.98 14.10 -7.23
CA ASN A 221 -17.50 15.00 -8.27
C ASN A 221 -16.52 15.30 -9.41
N ILE A 222 -15.37 14.63 -9.49
CA ILE A 222 -14.44 14.79 -10.62
C ILE A 222 -15.00 14.09 -11.86
N ASP A 223 -14.96 14.77 -13.01
CA ASP A 223 -15.42 14.20 -14.27
C ASP A 223 -14.47 13.11 -14.77
N ASN A 224 -15.04 11.96 -15.17
CA ASN A 224 -14.27 10.83 -15.65
C ASN A 224 -13.54 11.12 -16.97
N THR A 225 -14.06 12.01 -17.83
CA THR A 225 -13.41 12.37 -19.09
C THR A 225 -12.28 13.39 -18.91
N GLU A 226 -12.38 14.26 -17.89
CA GLU A 226 -11.26 15.08 -17.41
C GLU A 226 -10.15 14.19 -16.83
N TYR A 227 -10.49 13.31 -15.87
CA TYR A 227 -9.54 12.39 -15.24
C TYR A 227 -8.80 11.51 -16.26
N LEU A 228 -9.47 11.01 -17.30
CA LEU A 228 -8.80 10.20 -18.32
C LEU A 228 -7.66 10.96 -19.03
N ARG A 229 -7.80 12.28 -19.22
CA ARG A 229 -6.80 13.14 -19.90
C ARG A 229 -5.63 13.53 -19.00
N TRP A 230 -5.79 13.52 -17.69
CA TRP A 230 -4.74 13.86 -16.73
C TRP A 230 -3.44 13.05 -16.93
N SER A 231 -2.31 13.69 -16.68
CA SER A 231 -0.98 13.07 -16.67
C SER A 231 -0.82 12.00 -15.57
N ARG A 232 0.27 11.22 -15.64
CA ARG A 232 0.62 10.27 -14.58
C ARG A 232 0.73 10.95 -13.21
N ASN A 233 1.33 12.14 -13.15
CA ASN A 233 1.53 12.85 -11.89
C ASN A 233 0.21 13.39 -11.30
N GLU A 234 -0.68 13.93 -12.13
CA GLU A 234 -2.01 14.37 -11.68
C GLU A 234 -2.82 13.20 -11.11
N LYS A 235 -2.80 12.05 -11.78
CA LYS A 235 -3.50 10.83 -11.32
C LYS A 235 -2.93 10.34 -9.98
N ILE A 236 -1.61 10.29 -9.81
CA ILE A 236 -0.98 9.90 -8.54
C ILE A 236 -1.32 10.91 -7.43
N ALA A 237 -1.10 12.20 -7.66
CA ALA A 237 -1.37 13.28 -6.70
C ALA A 237 -2.84 13.26 -6.24
N PHE A 238 -3.78 13.11 -7.17
CA PHE A 238 -5.20 12.94 -6.89
C PHE A 238 -5.48 11.75 -5.95
N TRP A 239 -5.00 10.55 -6.28
CA TRP A 239 -5.31 9.35 -5.50
C TRP A 239 -4.65 9.34 -4.12
N ILE A 240 -3.45 9.91 -3.97
CA ILE A 240 -2.80 10.10 -2.67
C ILE A 240 -3.60 11.09 -1.81
N ASN A 241 -3.99 12.23 -2.38
CA ASN A 241 -4.84 13.21 -1.70
C ASN A 241 -6.20 12.59 -1.32
N ALA A 242 -6.77 11.74 -2.19
CA ALA A 242 -8.01 11.01 -1.92
C ALA A 242 -7.85 10.08 -0.71
N TYR A 243 -6.88 9.16 -0.75
CA TYR A 243 -6.60 8.24 0.37
C TYR A 243 -6.44 9.00 1.69
N ASN A 244 -5.63 10.06 1.71
CA ASN A 244 -5.34 10.82 2.92
C ASN A 244 -6.57 11.56 3.48
N ILE A 245 -7.34 12.27 2.63
CA ILE A 245 -8.56 12.98 3.07
C ILE A 245 -9.67 11.99 3.49
N LEU A 246 -9.78 10.85 2.82
CA LEU A 246 -10.78 9.82 3.15
C LEU A 246 -10.43 9.08 4.45
N THR A 247 -9.15 8.79 4.71
CA THR A 247 -8.71 8.27 6.02
C THR A 247 -8.96 9.28 7.14
N LEU A 248 -8.69 10.57 6.93
CA LEU A 248 -9.04 11.62 7.90
C LEU A 248 -10.55 11.64 8.17
N ASN A 249 -11.39 11.55 7.13
CA ASN A 249 -12.84 11.53 7.28
C ASN A 249 -13.31 10.29 8.08
N LEU A 250 -12.77 9.11 7.76
CA LEU A 250 -13.04 7.86 8.47
C LEU A 250 -12.73 7.96 9.97
N VAL A 251 -11.56 8.49 10.34
CA VAL A 251 -11.21 8.69 11.75
C VAL A 251 -12.16 9.68 12.41
N VAL A 252 -12.45 10.81 11.77
CA VAL A 252 -13.28 11.89 12.31
C VAL A 252 -14.74 11.48 12.53
N GLU A 253 -15.30 10.62 11.67
CA GLU A 253 -16.62 10.00 11.86
C GLU A 253 -16.67 9.11 13.11
N ASN A 254 -15.54 8.51 13.49
CA ASN A 254 -15.43 7.58 14.61
C ASN A 254 -14.77 8.21 15.87
N TYR A 255 -14.38 9.49 15.84
CA TYR A 255 -13.56 10.10 16.92
C TYR A 255 -14.39 10.67 18.09
N PRO A 256 -14.01 10.43 19.37
CA PRO A 256 -12.92 9.56 19.81
C PRO A 256 -13.24 8.08 19.58
N ILE A 257 -12.25 7.33 19.07
CA ILE A 257 -12.42 5.93 18.71
C ILE A 257 -12.67 5.10 19.98
N LYS A 258 -13.67 4.21 19.92
CA LYS A 258 -14.01 3.29 21.01
C LYS A 258 -13.26 1.97 20.81
N PRO A 259 -12.51 1.46 21.81
CA PRO A 259 -11.85 0.17 21.70
C PRO A 259 -12.82 -0.99 21.47
N LEU A 260 -12.41 -1.97 20.67
CA LEU A 260 -13.11 -3.25 20.49
C LEU A 260 -12.62 -4.24 21.54
N TRP A 261 -13.54 -4.89 22.27
CA TRP A 261 -13.19 -5.75 23.40
C TRP A 261 -12.33 -6.98 23.03
N TRP A 262 -12.29 -7.37 21.75
CA TRP A 262 -11.48 -8.47 21.23
C TRP A 262 -10.12 -8.03 20.63
N LYS A 263 -9.83 -6.73 20.53
CA LYS A 263 -8.55 -6.20 20.02
C LYS A 263 -7.68 -5.61 21.15
N VAL A 264 -7.71 -6.22 22.35
CA VAL A 264 -7.01 -5.74 23.58
C VAL A 264 -5.49 -5.60 23.46
N THR A 265 -4.87 -6.26 22.48
CA THR A 265 -3.44 -6.14 22.19
C THR A 265 -3.05 -4.84 21.48
N TYR A 266 -4.03 -4.07 21.00
CA TYR A 266 -3.84 -2.79 20.33
C TYR A 266 -4.14 -1.60 21.27
N PRO A 267 -3.41 -0.48 21.14
CA PRO A 267 -3.67 0.73 21.93
C PRO A 267 -5.13 1.19 21.80
N PRO A 268 -5.77 1.70 22.88
CA PRO A 268 -7.20 2.03 22.86
C PRO A 268 -7.53 3.16 21.88
N ASN A 269 -6.66 4.17 21.75
CA ASN A 269 -6.73 5.18 20.70
C ASN A 269 -6.03 4.66 19.44
N SER A 270 -6.72 3.81 18.67
CA SER A 270 -6.19 3.27 17.40
C SER A 270 -7.28 3.08 16.35
N ILE A 271 -6.96 3.40 15.10
CA ILE A 271 -7.78 3.12 13.90
C ILE A 271 -8.12 1.61 13.74
N ILE A 272 -7.31 0.72 14.31
CA ILE A 272 -7.56 -0.74 14.32
C ILE A 272 -8.89 -1.11 15.00
N HIS A 273 -9.42 -0.26 15.88
CA HIS A 273 -10.72 -0.42 16.53
C HIS A 273 -11.91 0.03 15.67
N ILE A 274 -11.69 0.51 14.45
CA ILE A 274 -12.76 0.79 13.47
C ILE A 274 -12.94 -0.47 12.60
N PRO A 275 -14.05 -1.24 12.72
CA PRO A 275 -14.20 -2.52 12.04
C PRO A 275 -14.10 -2.42 10.51
N GLY A 276 -13.08 -3.07 9.94
CA GLY A 276 -12.83 -3.06 8.50
C GLY A 276 -12.47 -1.68 7.94
N ALA A 277 -11.77 -0.83 8.71
CA ALA A 277 -11.38 0.53 8.32
C ALA A 277 -10.91 0.67 6.86
N TRP A 278 -9.96 -0.17 6.42
CA TRP A 278 -9.43 -0.16 5.05
C TRP A 278 -10.22 -1.01 4.05
N THR A 279 -11.16 -1.85 4.50
CA THR A 279 -11.60 -3.05 3.75
C THR A 279 -13.11 -3.27 3.66
N LYS A 280 -13.90 -2.57 4.48
CA LYS A 280 -15.38 -2.65 4.55
C LYS A 280 -16.03 -1.27 4.63
N LYS A 281 -15.27 -0.21 4.37
CA LYS A 281 -15.71 1.18 4.32
C LYS A 281 -15.45 1.70 2.91
N TYR A 282 -16.53 2.06 2.23
CA TYR A 282 -16.53 2.54 0.86
C TYR A 282 -16.69 4.06 0.82
N PHE A 283 -16.01 4.68 -0.13
CA PHE A 283 -15.99 6.11 -0.36
C PHE A 283 -16.19 6.36 -1.85
N ASP A 284 -17.06 7.30 -2.20
CA ASP A 284 -17.30 7.67 -3.59
C ASP A 284 -16.14 8.51 -4.14
N VAL A 285 -15.53 8.03 -5.22
CA VAL A 285 -14.53 8.75 -6.03
C VAL A 285 -14.92 8.60 -7.50
N MET A 286 -15.14 9.71 -8.20
CA MET A 286 -15.60 9.78 -9.60
C MET A 286 -16.88 8.98 -9.90
N GLY A 287 -17.80 8.87 -8.94
CA GLY A 287 -19.06 8.13 -9.06
C GLY A 287 -18.93 6.62 -8.81
N ILE A 288 -17.81 6.17 -8.23
CA ILE A 288 -17.51 4.75 -7.96
C ILE A 288 -17.07 4.58 -6.50
N GLU A 289 -17.65 3.59 -5.83
CA GLU A 289 -17.34 3.25 -4.43
C GLU A 289 -15.98 2.53 -4.30
N TYR A 290 -14.97 3.12 -3.65
CA TYR A 290 -13.69 2.48 -3.33
C TYR A 290 -13.46 2.35 -1.83
N THR A 291 -12.85 1.25 -1.40
CA THR A 291 -12.22 1.11 -0.09
C THR A 291 -10.80 1.70 -0.10
N LEU A 292 -10.28 2.09 1.07
CA LEU A 292 -8.91 2.60 1.17
C LEU A 292 -7.89 1.57 0.66
N ARG A 293 -8.12 0.26 0.87
CA ARG A 293 -7.25 -0.80 0.35
C ARG A 293 -7.28 -0.93 -1.17
N GLU A 294 -8.44 -0.73 -1.82
CA GLU A 294 -8.52 -0.69 -3.29
C GLU A 294 -7.70 0.51 -3.82
N ILE A 295 -7.84 1.70 -3.21
CA ILE A 295 -7.06 2.89 -3.58
C ILE A 295 -5.55 2.65 -3.39
N GLU A 296 -5.16 2.08 -2.25
CA GLU A 296 -3.75 1.78 -1.91
C GLU A 296 -3.15 0.77 -2.90
N ARG A 297 -3.76 -0.41 -3.04
CA ARG A 297 -3.13 -1.58 -3.68
C ARG A 297 -3.50 -1.75 -5.14
N GLU A 298 -4.77 -1.56 -5.50
CA GLU A 298 -5.27 -1.82 -6.87
C GLU A 298 -5.14 -0.59 -7.78
N ILE A 299 -5.19 0.61 -7.21
CA ILE A 299 -4.92 1.86 -7.92
C ILE A 299 -3.46 2.26 -7.78
N LEU A 300 -3.02 2.70 -6.60
CA LEU A 300 -1.73 3.39 -6.48
C LEU A 300 -0.51 2.48 -6.69
N MET A 301 -0.36 1.41 -5.91
CA MET A 301 0.82 0.54 -6.03
C MET A 301 0.85 -0.21 -7.38
N ALA A 302 -0.24 -0.90 -7.74
CA ALA A 302 -0.26 -1.77 -8.91
C ALA A 302 -0.12 -1.04 -10.26
N GLN A 303 -0.65 0.18 -10.39
CA GLN A 303 -0.66 0.91 -11.66
C GLN A 303 0.58 1.78 -11.85
N PHE A 304 1.04 2.47 -10.80
CA PHE A 304 2.13 3.45 -10.94
C PHE A 304 3.51 2.88 -10.63
N LYS A 305 3.60 1.77 -9.89
CA LYS A 305 4.83 1.02 -9.60
C LYS A 305 5.97 1.85 -9.00
N ASP A 306 5.64 2.89 -8.23
CA ASP A 306 6.63 3.73 -7.55
C ASP A 306 6.55 3.46 -6.04
N PRO A 307 7.50 2.69 -5.46
CA PRO A 307 7.48 2.35 -4.04
C PRO A 307 7.62 3.56 -3.11
N ARG A 308 8.01 4.75 -3.59
CA ARG A 308 8.01 5.96 -2.75
C ARG A 308 6.59 6.37 -2.33
N ILE A 309 5.58 6.01 -3.12
CA ILE A 309 4.16 6.28 -2.83
C ILE A 309 3.75 5.68 -1.47
N CYS A 310 4.37 4.58 -1.01
CA CYS A 310 4.00 3.99 0.28
C CYS A 310 4.27 4.90 1.49
N PHE A 311 5.20 5.86 1.37
CA PHE A 311 5.51 6.86 2.40
C PHE A 311 4.58 8.10 2.33
N THR A 312 3.57 8.09 1.46
CA THR A 312 2.58 9.17 1.36
C THR A 312 1.27 8.88 2.09
N PHE A 313 1.06 7.62 2.48
CA PHE A 313 -0.17 7.15 3.11
C PHE A 313 -0.20 7.47 4.61
N THR A 314 -1.18 8.27 5.03
CA THR A 314 -1.54 8.32 6.45
C THR A 314 -2.33 7.07 6.82
N TYR A 315 -1.71 6.23 7.64
CA TYR A 315 -2.41 5.15 8.34
C TYR A 315 -3.16 5.65 9.58
N ALA A 316 -3.17 6.97 9.83
CA ALA A 316 -3.60 7.60 11.07
C ALA A 316 -2.86 7.10 12.33
N THR A 317 -1.60 6.69 12.20
CA THR A 317 -0.81 6.04 13.27
C THR A 317 0.53 6.71 13.51
N LEU A 318 1.07 6.59 14.73
CA LEU A 318 2.42 7.08 15.08
C LEU A 318 3.56 6.20 14.52
N GLY A 319 3.27 4.98 14.07
CA GLY A 319 4.22 4.08 13.39
C GLY A 319 4.23 4.21 11.87
N GLY A 320 3.26 4.93 11.29
CA GLY A 320 3.15 5.13 9.85
C GLY A 320 4.10 6.22 9.32
N ALA A 321 4.02 6.47 8.00
CA ALA A 321 4.64 7.63 7.40
C ALA A 321 3.93 8.93 7.83
N LEU A 322 4.67 10.04 7.84
CA LEU A 322 4.13 11.32 8.29
C LEU A 322 3.09 11.85 7.30
N LEU A 323 1.91 12.23 7.79
CA LEU A 323 0.94 12.95 6.96
C LEU A 323 1.49 14.33 6.61
N ARG A 324 1.60 14.64 5.33
CA ARG A 324 2.03 15.94 4.83
C ARG A 324 1.01 17.03 5.21
N SER A 325 1.49 18.19 5.66
CA SER A 325 0.66 19.37 6.00
C SER A 325 0.24 20.22 4.79
N GLU A 326 0.61 19.81 3.57
CA GLU A 326 0.12 20.33 2.29
C GLU A 326 -0.32 19.15 1.38
N PRO A 327 -1.15 19.38 0.35
CA PRO A 327 -1.47 18.38 -0.65
C PRO A 327 -0.23 17.93 -1.44
N TYR A 328 -0.32 16.75 -2.05
CA TYR A 328 0.57 16.38 -3.13
C TYR A 328 0.11 17.10 -4.39
N TYR A 329 1.00 17.80 -5.10
CA TYR A 329 0.69 18.57 -6.30
C TYR A 329 1.39 17.96 -7.54
N PRO A 330 0.79 18.01 -8.74
CA PRO A 330 1.32 17.27 -9.90
C PRO A 330 2.68 17.78 -10.41
N ASP A 331 2.90 19.09 -10.29
CA ASP A 331 4.12 19.81 -10.66
C ASP A 331 5.28 19.56 -9.69
N LYS A 332 4.98 19.23 -8.43
CA LYS A 332 5.95 18.95 -7.36
C LYS A 332 6.06 17.49 -6.97
N LEU A 333 5.28 16.60 -7.58
CA LEU A 333 5.05 15.25 -7.05
C LEU A 333 6.34 14.48 -6.77
N ASP A 334 7.32 14.53 -7.68
CA ASP A 334 8.57 13.78 -7.55
C ASP A 334 9.43 14.27 -6.37
N GLU A 335 9.53 15.59 -6.19
CA GLU A 335 10.15 16.24 -5.02
C GLU A 335 9.43 15.86 -3.73
N GLN A 336 8.09 15.91 -3.73
CA GLN A 336 7.27 15.58 -2.56
C GLN A 336 7.33 14.08 -2.22
N LEU A 337 7.52 13.19 -3.18
CA LEU A 337 7.75 11.75 -2.94
C LEU A 337 9.11 11.52 -2.26
N ASP A 338 10.19 12.08 -2.80
CA ASP A 338 11.54 11.94 -2.23
C ASP A 338 11.66 12.60 -0.84
N ASP A 339 11.07 13.78 -0.66
CA ASP A 339 10.98 14.49 0.63
C ASP A 339 10.20 13.67 1.68
N GLN A 340 9.13 12.94 1.29
CA GLN A 340 8.43 12.04 2.20
C GLN A 340 9.28 10.83 2.62
N VAL A 341 10.07 10.25 1.71
CA VAL A 341 10.98 9.14 2.07
C VAL A 341 12.06 9.65 3.04
N ALA A 342 12.68 10.79 2.74
CA ALA A 342 13.67 11.42 3.60
C ALA A 342 13.10 11.77 4.99
N LYS A 343 11.91 12.38 5.05
CA LYS A 343 11.21 12.71 6.31
C LYS A 343 10.86 11.47 7.12
N PHE A 344 10.37 10.39 6.50
CA PHE A 344 10.09 9.16 7.22
C PHE A 344 11.36 8.54 7.79
N LEU A 345 12.43 8.45 7.01
CA LEU A 345 13.74 7.92 7.45
C LEU A 345 14.40 8.79 8.53
N ALA A 346 14.16 10.09 8.55
CA ALA A 346 14.59 10.97 9.63
C ALA A 346 13.81 10.76 10.94
N THR A 347 12.68 10.05 10.93
CA THR A 347 11.93 9.72 12.16
C THR A 347 12.52 8.49 12.86
N PRO A 348 12.37 8.38 14.19
CA PRO A 348 12.63 7.14 14.92
C PRO A 348 11.79 5.92 14.48
N GLN A 349 10.84 6.05 13.55
CA GLN A 349 10.02 4.93 13.08
C GLN A 349 10.41 4.46 11.66
N GLY A 350 11.18 5.26 10.91
CA GLY A 350 11.67 4.88 9.58
C GLY A 350 13.05 4.24 9.59
N LEU A 351 14.02 4.83 10.30
CA LEU A 351 15.39 4.31 10.39
C LEU A 351 16.00 4.59 11.77
N ARG A 352 16.71 3.60 12.32
CA ARG A 352 17.67 3.79 13.42
C ARG A 352 18.94 3.02 13.08
N ILE A 353 20.09 3.69 13.10
CA ILE A 353 21.40 3.04 12.95
C ILE A 353 22.04 3.00 14.34
N ASP A 354 22.46 1.81 14.76
CA ASP A 354 22.96 1.53 16.11
C ASP A 354 24.35 0.90 16.01
N HIS A 355 25.36 1.75 16.16
CA HIS A 355 26.77 1.37 16.03
C HIS A 355 27.31 0.59 17.24
N GLN A 356 26.55 0.52 18.36
CA GLN A 356 26.98 -0.21 19.56
C GLN A 356 26.43 -1.64 19.57
N GLU A 357 25.17 -1.81 19.17
CA GLU A 357 24.53 -3.13 19.06
C GLU A 357 24.81 -3.82 17.71
N GLU A 358 25.45 -3.12 16.75
CA GLU A 358 25.61 -3.54 15.35
C GLU A 358 24.28 -3.83 14.64
N ILE A 359 23.29 -2.93 14.77
CA ILE A 359 21.95 -3.12 14.20
C ILE A 359 21.50 -1.90 13.39
N VAL A 360 21.03 -2.15 12.16
CA VAL A 360 20.22 -1.20 11.38
C VAL A 360 18.75 -1.58 11.53
N ARG A 361 17.92 -0.70 12.08
CA ARG A 361 16.49 -0.93 12.33
C ARG A 361 15.65 -0.13 11.32
N LEU A 362 14.78 -0.81 10.57
CA LEU A 362 13.93 -0.21 9.52
C LEU A 362 12.44 -0.23 9.92
N GLY A 363 11.67 0.75 9.45
CA GLY A 363 10.22 0.77 9.63
C GLY A 363 9.53 -0.40 8.90
N ASP A 364 8.51 -1.00 9.54
CA ASP A 364 7.81 -2.19 8.99
C ASP A 364 7.07 -1.93 7.66
N ILE A 365 6.88 -0.65 7.27
CA ILE A 365 6.40 -0.24 5.94
C ILE A 365 7.23 -0.90 4.82
N PHE A 366 8.55 -1.03 4.98
CA PHE A 366 9.40 -1.71 3.99
C PHE A 366 8.96 -3.16 3.74
N ASN A 367 8.53 -3.86 4.80
CA ASN A 367 8.04 -5.23 4.74
C ASN A 367 6.61 -5.30 4.16
N TRP A 368 5.74 -4.33 4.48
CA TRP A 368 4.37 -4.24 3.95
C TRP A 368 4.30 -4.01 2.43
N TYR A 369 5.41 -3.55 1.83
CA TYR A 369 5.57 -3.31 0.39
C TYR A 369 6.80 -4.03 -0.18
N LYS A 370 7.18 -5.15 0.46
CA LYS A 370 8.37 -5.96 0.16
C LYS A 370 8.56 -6.26 -1.33
N ARG A 371 7.49 -6.64 -2.03
CA ARG A 371 7.52 -6.91 -3.48
C ARG A 371 7.87 -5.66 -4.27
N ASP A 372 7.18 -4.56 -3.99
CA ASP A 372 7.28 -3.31 -4.74
C ASP A 372 8.67 -2.65 -4.56
N PHE A 373 9.31 -2.85 -3.40
CA PHE A 373 10.73 -2.53 -3.22
C PHE A 373 11.67 -3.45 -4.00
N ILE A 374 11.43 -4.77 -4.04
CA ILE A 374 12.26 -5.72 -4.81
C ILE A 374 12.20 -5.40 -6.30
N GLU A 375 11.01 -5.11 -6.85
CA GLU A 375 10.81 -4.80 -8.28
C GLU A 375 11.59 -3.55 -8.73
N GLU A 376 11.66 -2.50 -7.91
CA GLU A 376 12.36 -1.25 -8.24
C GLU A 376 13.86 -1.26 -7.87
N TYR A 377 14.22 -1.85 -6.71
CA TYR A 377 15.56 -1.69 -6.12
C TYR A 377 16.39 -2.99 -6.05
N GLY A 378 15.85 -4.14 -6.47
CA GLY A 378 16.53 -5.43 -6.38
C GLY A 378 17.73 -5.61 -7.32
N ASP A 379 17.69 -5.03 -8.53
CA ASP A 379 18.77 -5.18 -9.52
C ASP A 379 20.00 -4.28 -9.25
N ILE A 380 19.84 -3.25 -8.41
CA ILE A 380 20.90 -2.30 -8.09
C ILE A 380 22.04 -3.02 -7.36
N LYS A 381 23.26 -2.85 -7.88
CA LYS A 381 24.39 -3.77 -7.63
C LYS A 381 25.05 -3.68 -6.24
N LYS A 382 24.61 -2.78 -5.35
CA LYS A 382 25.07 -2.76 -3.95
C LYS A 382 24.36 -3.84 -3.13
N PHE A 383 24.91 -4.19 -1.97
CA PHE A 383 24.33 -5.10 -0.97
C PHE A 383 23.93 -6.51 -1.48
N ARG A 384 24.49 -6.98 -2.60
CA ARG A 384 24.18 -8.26 -3.25
C ARG A 384 24.49 -9.52 -2.42
N ASP A 385 25.16 -9.35 -1.29
CA ASP A 385 25.44 -10.37 -0.27
C ASP A 385 24.41 -10.39 0.87
N ARG A 386 23.37 -9.54 0.80
CA ARG A 386 22.20 -9.56 1.67
C ARG A 386 21.01 -10.23 0.95
N PRO A 387 19.99 -10.76 1.67
CA PRO A 387 18.76 -11.26 1.06
C PRO A 387 18.09 -10.19 0.19
N ALA A 388 17.50 -10.56 -0.96
CA ALA A 388 17.03 -9.62 -1.99
C ALA A 388 16.12 -8.48 -1.50
N HIS A 389 15.27 -8.74 -0.49
CA HIS A 389 14.43 -7.70 0.12
C HIS A 389 15.25 -6.71 0.97
N ILE A 390 16.22 -7.18 1.74
CA ILE A 390 17.17 -6.33 2.47
C ILE A 390 18.02 -5.54 1.48
N GLN A 391 18.55 -6.18 0.43
CA GLN A 391 19.29 -5.52 -0.64
C GLN A 391 18.47 -4.35 -1.22
N ALA A 392 17.20 -4.58 -1.57
CA ALA A 392 16.28 -3.57 -2.08
C ALA A 392 16.02 -2.42 -1.09
N TYR A 393 15.76 -2.71 0.19
CA TYR A 393 15.54 -1.67 1.21
C TYR A 393 16.80 -0.81 1.40
N LEU A 394 17.98 -1.44 1.47
CA LEU A 394 19.26 -0.74 1.63
C LEU A 394 19.59 0.11 0.39
N ASN A 395 19.30 -0.39 -0.82
CA ASN A 395 19.40 0.36 -2.07
C ASN A 395 18.47 1.58 -2.10
N CYS A 396 17.25 1.48 -1.56
CA CYS A 396 16.33 2.60 -1.42
C CYS A 396 16.86 3.66 -0.44
N ILE A 397 17.14 3.30 0.82
CA ILE A 397 17.56 4.28 1.84
C ILE A 397 18.91 4.94 1.51
N SER A 398 19.77 4.29 0.72
CA SER A 398 21.07 4.83 0.28
C SER A 398 20.98 6.16 -0.47
N LYS A 399 19.81 6.54 -1.00
CA LYS A 399 19.57 7.85 -1.63
C LYS A 399 19.35 8.99 -0.61
N TYR A 400 18.90 8.66 0.60
CA TYR A 400 18.28 9.60 1.55
C TYR A 400 19.01 9.73 2.90
N ILE A 401 20.12 9.01 3.09
CA ILE A 401 20.93 9.00 4.34
C ILE A 401 22.22 9.81 4.18
N SER A 402 22.81 10.24 5.30
CA SER A 402 24.09 10.95 5.30
C SER A 402 25.23 10.09 4.75
N ALA A 403 26.30 10.74 4.25
CA ALA A 403 27.46 10.03 3.71
C ALA A 403 28.14 9.08 4.72
N ASP A 404 28.10 9.39 6.02
CA ASP A 404 28.67 8.53 7.06
C ASP A 404 27.73 7.36 7.43
N ASN A 405 26.41 7.59 7.42
CA ASN A 405 25.44 6.51 7.52
C ASN A 405 25.55 5.57 6.31
N LEU A 406 25.76 6.10 5.10
CA LEU A 406 25.97 5.32 3.89
C LEU A 406 27.23 4.45 4.01
N LYS A 407 28.37 5.00 4.45
CA LYS A 407 29.60 4.21 4.72
C LYS A 407 29.36 3.08 5.70
N TYR A 408 28.59 3.33 6.78
CA TYR A 408 28.25 2.28 7.75
C TYR A 408 27.30 1.24 7.17
N VAL A 409 26.29 1.63 6.40
CA VAL A 409 25.37 0.70 5.73
C VAL A 409 26.08 -0.11 4.63
N GLU A 410 27.10 0.44 3.97
CA GLU A 410 27.98 -0.28 3.03
C GLU A 410 29.05 -1.14 3.73
N SER A 411 29.30 -0.92 5.02
CA SER A 411 30.16 -1.77 5.84
C SER A 411 29.49 -3.14 6.11
N LYS A 412 30.32 -4.14 6.45
CA LYS A 412 29.84 -5.47 6.85
C LYS A 412 30.04 -5.64 8.35
N GLY A 413 29.05 -6.24 9.01
CA GLY A 413 29.04 -6.48 10.46
C GLY A 413 27.61 -6.46 11.03
N TYR A 414 26.81 -5.47 10.63
CA TYR A 414 25.49 -5.26 11.22
C TYR A 414 24.38 -6.22 10.75
N GLU A 415 23.42 -6.46 11.64
CA GLU A 415 22.13 -7.12 11.39
C GLU A 415 21.07 -6.09 10.96
N VAL A 416 20.08 -6.50 10.16
CA VAL A 416 18.90 -5.67 9.84
C VAL A 416 17.67 -6.19 10.58
N ARG A 417 17.08 -5.36 11.43
CA ARG A 417 15.85 -5.65 12.18
C ARG A 417 14.72 -4.68 11.81
N PHE A 418 13.49 -5.00 12.19
CA PHE A 418 12.34 -4.12 11.97
C PHE A 418 11.90 -3.41 13.26
N ILE A 419 11.42 -2.18 13.12
CA ILE A 419 10.90 -1.35 14.21
C ILE A 419 9.44 -1.74 14.46
N LYS A 420 9.13 -2.16 15.70
CA LYS A 420 7.76 -2.53 16.10
C LYS A 420 6.80 -1.36 15.85
N TYR A 421 5.79 -1.61 15.03
CA TYR A 421 4.86 -0.59 14.56
C TYR A 421 3.98 -0.02 15.70
N ASP A 422 3.93 1.31 15.80
CA ASP A 422 3.16 2.02 16.81
C ASP A 422 1.74 2.35 16.32
N TRP A 423 0.80 1.48 16.69
CA TRP A 423 -0.61 1.56 16.32
C TRP A 423 -1.40 2.68 17.01
N ARG A 424 -0.79 3.49 17.90
CA ARG A 424 -1.46 4.65 18.50
C ARG A 424 -1.82 5.68 17.44
N LEU A 425 -2.98 6.31 17.59
CA LEU A 425 -3.47 7.37 16.71
C LEU A 425 -2.44 8.52 16.62
N ASN A 426 -2.19 9.06 15.42
CA ASN A 426 -1.32 10.24 15.24
C ASN A 426 -2.02 11.55 15.66
N GLU A 427 -2.64 11.58 16.84
CA GLU A 427 -3.30 12.78 17.35
C GLU A 427 -2.31 13.78 17.97
N GLN A 428 -2.58 15.08 17.80
CA GLN A 428 -1.86 16.13 18.51
C GLN A 428 -2.15 16.05 20.01
N PRO A 429 -1.18 16.39 20.88
CA PRO A 429 -1.40 16.43 22.32
C PRO A 429 -2.50 17.44 22.67
N ASN A 430 -3.35 17.10 23.64
CA ASN A 430 -4.42 17.98 24.09
C ASN A 430 -3.86 19.28 24.69
N LYS A 431 -3.99 20.37 23.91
CA LYS A 431 -4.08 21.74 24.40
C LYS A 431 -5.49 22.02 24.95
#